data_AF-A0A6G7WZN9-F1
#
_entry.id   AF-A0A6G7WZN9-F1
#
_cell.length_a   1.000
_cell.length_b   1.000
_cell.length_c   1.000
_cell.angle_alpha   90.00
_cell.angle_beta   90.00
_cell.angle_gamma   90.00
#
_symmetry.space_group_name_H-M   'P 1'
#
loop_
_entity.id
_entity.type
_entity.pdbx_description
1 polymer ?
#
loop_
_entity_poly.entity_id
_entity_poly.type
_entity_poly.pdbx_seq_one_letter_code
_entity_poly.pdbx_strand_id
1 'polypeptide(L)'
;MQSKLKSLLINLTLVIAIVVTVWIAYVGFIGGPARAYEKEDVNYVQAFLESKKYDSAQLLNRFSFDQVYYIVQYKNKSEEKIAWFSKDFKKQGNHALVSNDTVLDFAKRHDLSADKIHFGVFEDKLVFVYKNGSKEVFYDVDSLELVYSRE
;
A
#
# COMPACT_ATOMS: atom_id res chain seq x y z
N MET A 1 18.97 48.19 -26.87
CA MET A 1 19.45 46.80 -26.71
C MET A 1 19.59 46.39 -25.24
N GLN A 2 20.20 47.23 -24.39
CA GLN A 2 20.35 46.96 -22.95
C GLN A 2 19.03 46.77 -22.18
N SER A 3 17.96 47.51 -22.53
CA SER A 3 16.64 47.35 -21.90
C SER A 3 15.96 46.01 -22.20
N LYS A 4 16.09 45.52 -23.44
CA LYS A 4 15.61 44.19 -23.85
C LYS A 4 16.39 43.07 -23.16
N LEU A 5 17.71 43.25 -22.98
CA LEU A 5 18.56 42.30 -22.26
C LEU A 5 18.21 42.22 -20.76
N LYS A 6 17.96 43.38 -20.12
CA LYS A 6 17.49 43.44 -18.72
C LYS A 6 16.13 42.80 -18.54
N SER A 7 15.18 43.05 -19.46
CA SER A 7 13.86 42.42 -19.42
C SER A 7 13.92 40.90 -19.62
N LEU A 8 14.79 40.40 -20.50
CA LEU A 8 15.04 38.97 -20.68
C LEU A 8 15.63 38.34 -19.41
N LEU A 9 16.62 38.99 -18.78
CA LEU A 9 17.20 38.53 -17.52
C LEU A 9 16.16 38.47 -16.40
N ILE A 10 15.33 39.50 -16.26
CA ILE A 10 14.26 39.54 -15.25
C ILE A 10 13.25 38.41 -15.47
N ASN A 11 12.81 38.20 -16.72
CA ASN A 11 11.89 37.11 -17.04
C ASN A 11 12.52 35.73 -16.78
N LEU A 12 13.81 35.55 -17.09
CA LEU A 12 14.52 34.31 -16.80
C LEU A 12 14.63 34.07 -15.29
N THR A 13 14.95 35.10 -14.51
CA THR A 13 14.97 35.02 -13.04
C THR A 13 13.60 34.67 -12.48
N LEU A 14 12.52 35.25 -13.02
CA LEU A 14 11.15 34.93 -12.63
C LEU A 14 10.79 33.47 -12.94
N VAL A 15 11.15 32.97 -14.12
CA VAL A 15 10.91 31.57 -14.48
C VAL A 15 11.69 30.64 -13.56
N ILE A 16 12.97 30.93 -13.28
CA ILE A 16 13.78 30.15 -12.34
C ILE A 16 13.15 30.17 -10.94
N ALA A 17 12.69 31.34 -10.47
CA ALA A 17 12.02 31.45 -9.18
C ALA A 17 10.76 30.58 -9.12
N ILE A 18 9.92 30.61 -10.16
CA ILE A 18 8.72 29.76 -10.25
C ILE A 18 9.10 28.27 -10.21
N VAL A 19 10.10 27.85 -11.01
CA VAL A 19 10.57 26.45 -11.04
C VAL A 19 11.07 26.01 -9.66
N VAL A 20 11.86 26.86 -8.98
CA VAL A 20 12.36 26.57 -7.63
C VAL A 20 11.22 26.49 -6.62
N THR A 21 10.24 27.39 -6.66
CA THR A 21 9.09 27.36 -5.76
C THR A 21 8.25 26.10 -5.97
N VAL A 22 7.98 25.73 -7.23
CA VAL A 22 7.26 24.48 -7.55
C VAL A 22 8.04 23.26 -7.07
N TRP A 23 9.36 23.26 -7.25
CA TRP A 23 10.22 22.17 -6.77
C TRP A 23 10.21 22.04 -5.24
N ILE A 24 10.34 23.15 -4.50
CA ILE A 24 10.25 23.16 -3.03
C ILE A 24 8.87 22.66 -2.58
N ALA A 25 7.79 23.11 -3.23
CA ALA A 25 6.45 22.66 -2.92
C ALA A 25 6.29 21.15 -3.15
N TYR A 26 6.78 20.63 -4.28
CA TYR A 26 6.77 19.21 -4.58
C TYR A 26 7.54 18.39 -3.52
N VAL A 27 8.76 18.79 -3.19
CA VAL A 27 9.58 18.08 -2.21
C VAL A 27 8.97 18.15 -0.81
N GLY A 28 8.47 19.32 -0.39
CA GLY A 28 7.93 19.53 0.96
C GLY A 28 6.56 18.88 1.19
N PHE A 29 5.66 18.94 0.20
CA PHE A 29 4.27 18.51 0.37
C PHE A 29 3.95 17.15 -0.26
N ILE A 30 4.72 16.70 -1.25
CA ILE A 30 4.45 15.43 -1.95
C ILE A 30 5.53 14.40 -1.61
N GLY A 31 6.80 14.71 -1.92
CA GLY A 31 7.89 13.75 -1.78
C GLY A 31 8.28 13.44 -0.32
N GLY A 32 8.28 14.46 0.55
CA GLY A 32 8.62 14.33 1.96
C GLY A 32 7.67 13.40 2.72
N PRO A 33 6.36 13.67 2.72
CA PRO A 33 5.38 12.84 3.40
C PRO A 33 5.38 11.39 2.91
N ALA A 34 5.45 11.15 1.59
CA ALA A 34 5.49 9.79 1.04
C ALA A 34 6.64 8.95 1.61
N ARG A 35 7.85 9.51 1.66
CA ARG A 35 9.02 8.83 2.25
C ARG A 35 8.90 8.62 3.76
N ALA A 36 8.25 9.55 4.46
CA ALA A 36 8.00 9.38 5.89
C ALA A 36 7.05 8.21 6.15
N TYR A 37 5.99 8.06 5.35
CA TYR A 37 5.06 6.93 5.44
C TYR A 37 5.74 5.60 5.09
N GLU A 38 6.55 5.55 4.02
CA GLU A 38 7.32 4.35 3.67
C GLU A 38 8.24 3.92 4.83
N LYS A 39 8.93 4.88 5.46
CA LYS A 39 9.78 4.60 6.61
C LYS A 39 9.00 4.13 7.82
N GLU A 40 7.83 4.72 8.08
CA GLU A 40 6.94 4.31 9.17
C GLU A 40 6.46 2.87 8.96
N ASP A 41 6.04 2.53 7.74
CA ASP A 41 5.57 1.20 7.38
C ASP A 41 6.69 0.15 7.53
N VAL A 42 7.91 0.47 7.09
CA VAL A 42 9.09 -0.39 7.30
C VAL A 42 9.35 -0.63 8.79
N ASN A 43 9.26 0.41 9.62
CA ASN A 43 9.49 0.27 11.06
C ASN A 43 8.45 -0.65 11.72
N TYR A 44 7.17 -0.57 11.35
CA TYR A 44 6.14 -1.48 11.89
C TYR A 44 6.36 -2.92 11.47
N VAL A 45 6.70 -3.14 10.20
CA VAL A 45 7.00 -4.48 9.68
C VAL A 45 8.22 -5.07 10.38
N GLN A 46 9.26 -4.26 10.60
CA GLN A 46 10.45 -4.68 11.34
C GLN A 46 10.15 -4.98 12.82
N ALA A 47 9.38 -4.12 13.49
CA ALA A 47 8.96 -4.38 14.87
C ALA A 47 8.13 -5.67 14.98
N PHE A 48 7.27 -5.95 14.00
CA PHE A 48 6.52 -7.21 13.95
C PHE A 48 7.44 -8.43 13.77
N LEU A 49 8.37 -8.35 12.81
CA LEU A 49 9.41 -9.35 12.55
C LEU A 49 10.19 -9.70 13.83
N GLU A 50 10.69 -8.67 14.53
CA GLU A 50 11.45 -8.82 15.77
C GLU A 50 10.60 -9.44 16.88
N SER A 51 9.33 -9.01 17.02
CA SER A 51 8.43 -9.53 18.05
C SER A 51 8.10 -11.02 17.88
N LYS A 52 8.03 -11.49 16.63
CA LYS A 52 7.68 -12.88 16.29
C LYS A 52 8.89 -13.76 15.98
N LYS A 53 10.09 -13.18 15.86
CA LYS A 53 11.34 -13.86 15.49
C LYS A 53 11.25 -14.56 14.13
N TYR A 54 10.66 -13.90 13.15
CA TYR A 54 10.63 -14.41 11.77
C TYR A 54 11.95 -14.11 11.05
N ASP A 55 12.31 -14.94 10.06
CA ASP A 55 13.58 -14.83 9.35
C ASP A 55 13.58 -13.64 8.38
N SER A 56 12.44 -13.43 7.70
CA SER A 56 12.20 -12.28 6.83
C SER A 56 10.70 -12.02 6.70
N ALA A 57 10.34 -10.77 6.39
CA ALA A 57 9.00 -10.42 5.95
C ALA A 57 9.04 -9.35 4.85
N GLN A 58 8.10 -9.46 3.92
CA GLN A 58 7.85 -8.53 2.84
C GLN A 58 6.44 -7.97 3.01
N LEU A 59 6.32 -6.63 2.98
CA LEU A 59 5.02 -5.98 2.98
C LEU A 59 4.32 -6.28 1.64
N LEU A 60 3.18 -6.95 1.70
CA LEU A 60 2.32 -7.21 0.54
C LEU A 60 1.37 -6.03 0.31
N ASN A 61 0.73 -5.56 1.37
CA ASN A 61 -0.19 -4.43 1.30
C ASN A 61 -0.35 -3.72 2.65
N ARG A 62 -0.68 -2.44 2.58
CA ARG A 62 -1.20 -1.66 3.71
C ARG A 62 -2.68 -1.39 3.44
N PHE A 63 -3.54 -2.03 4.20
CA PHE A 63 -4.99 -1.93 4.04
C PHE A 63 -5.60 -1.03 5.12
N SER A 64 -6.54 -0.17 4.75
CA SER A 64 -7.22 0.74 5.67
C SER A 64 -8.72 0.66 5.43
N PHE A 65 -9.47 0.19 6.43
CA PHE A 65 -10.93 0.14 6.39
C PHE A 65 -11.54 0.66 7.70
N ASP A 66 -11.70 -0.19 8.71
CA ASP A 66 -12.04 0.19 10.10
C ASP A 66 -10.81 0.71 10.85
N GLN A 67 -9.66 0.09 10.60
CA GLN A 67 -8.34 0.51 11.06
C GLN A 67 -7.27 0.16 10.02
N VAL A 68 -6.04 0.59 10.29
CA VAL A 68 -4.89 0.29 9.42
C VAL A 68 -4.32 -1.07 9.77
N TYR A 69 -4.30 -1.97 8.79
CA TYR A 69 -3.64 -3.27 8.85
C TYR A 69 -2.46 -3.33 7.90
N TYR A 70 -1.40 -3.97 8.37
CA TYR A 70 -0.24 -4.35 7.59
C TYR A 70 -0.35 -5.82 7.25
N ILE A 71 -0.22 -6.16 5.98
CA ILE A 71 -0.28 -7.54 5.49
C ILE A 71 1.09 -7.88 4.93
N VAL A 72 1.72 -8.87 5.52
CA VAL A 72 3.10 -9.25 5.25
C VAL A 72 3.19 -10.72 4.86
N GLN A 73 3.99 -11.02 3.85
CA GLN A 73 4.45 -12.39 3.61
C GLN A 73 5.70 -12.58 4.45
N TYR A 74 5.75 -13.63 5.27
CA TYR A 74 6.91 -13.94 6.09
C TYR A 74 7.40 -15.36 5.85
N LYS A 75 8.69 -15.57 6.09
CA LYS A 75 9.34 -16.87 6.02
C LYS A 75 9.81 -17.30 7.40
N ASN A 76 9.51 -18.55 7.76
CA ASN A 76 9.96 -19.16 9.00
C ASN A 76 10.41 -20.60 8.72
N LYS A 77 11.72 -20.87 8.85
CA LYS A 77 12.28 -22.25 8.82
C LYS A 77 11.80 -23.12 7.65
N SER A 78 11.58 -22.52 6.48
CA SER A 78 11.12 -23.11 5.19
C SER A 78 9.62 -23.02 4.88
N GLU A 79 8.78 -22.55 5.79
CA GLU A 79 7.38 -22.25 5.50
C GLU A 79 7.21 -20.76 5.17
N GLU A 80 6.53 -20.48 4.06
CA GLU A 80 6.06 -19.14 3.72
C GLU A 80 4.58 -19.02 4.05
N LYS A 81 4.23 -17.93 4.74
CA LYS A 81 2.86 -17.65 5.19
C LYS A 81 2.57 -16.16 5.07
N ILE A 82 1.30 -15.82 5.15
CA ILE A 82 0.84 -14.44 5.23
C ILE A 82 0.47 -14.15 6.67
N ALA A 83 0.96 -13.05 7.23
CA ALA A 83 0.50 -12.50 8.49
C ALA A 83 -0.15 -11.15 8.24
N TRP A 84 -1.11 -10.80 9.08
CA TRP A 84 -1.66 -9.45 9.12
C TRP A 84 -1.71 -8.95 10.56
N PHE A 85 -1.52 -7.64 10.75
CA PHE A 85 -1.54 -7.02 12.08
C PHE A 85 -1.96 -5.55 12.06
N SER A 86 -2.58 -5.06 13.13
CA SER A 86 -2.92 -3.64 13.34
C SER A 86 -1.71 -2.84 13.83
N LYS A 87 -1.74 -1.50 13.65
CA LYS A 87 -0.67 -0.59 14.15
C LYS A 87 -0.33 -0.77 15.64
N ASP A 88 -1.32 -1.12 16.46
CA ASP A 88 -1.15 -1.33 17.90
C ASP A 88 -0.86 -2.79 18.28
N PHE A 89 -0.68 -3.68 17.31
CA PHE A 89 -0.46 -5.12 17.44
C PHE A 89 -1.53 -5.88 18.22
N LYS A 90 -2.68 -5.27 18.54
CA LYS A 90 -3.76 -5.93 19.28
C LYS A 90 -4.51 -6.94 18.41
N LYS A 91 -4.69 -6.61 17.14
CA LYS A 91 -5.31 -7.49 16.16
C LYS A 91 -4.24 -8.05 15.26
N GLN A 92 -4.21 -9.37 15.15
CA GLN A 92 -3.25 -10.07 14.30
C GLN A 92 -3.79 -11.44 13.92
N GLY A 93 -3.36 -11.94 12.77
CA GLY A 93 -3.66 -13.29 12.33
C GLY A 93 -2.63 -13.81 11.34
N ASN A 94 -2.68 -15.11 11.10
CA ASN A 94 -1.84 -15.78 10.12
C ASN A 94 -2.72 -16.55 9.16
N HIS A 95 -2.24 -16.69 7.93
CA HIS A 95 -2.90 -17.39 6.86
C HIS A 95 -1.85 -18.19 6.08
N ALA A 96 -2.27 -19.30 5.47
CA ALA A 96 -1.42 -20.03 4.54
C ALA A 96 -1.03 -19.11 3.36
N LEU A 97 0.10 -19.40 2.70
CA LEU A 97 0.45 -18.67 1.49
C LEU A 97 -0.64 -18.87 0.44
N VAL A 98 -1.15 -17.77 -0.10
CA VAL A 98 -2.07 -17.79 -1.23
C VAL A 98 -1.24 -17.82 -2.49
N SER A 99 -1.42 -18.86 -3.32
CA SER A 99 -0.70 -18.96 -4.59
C SER A 99 -1.19 -17.89 -5.57
N ASN A 100 -0.29 -17.45 -6.46
CA ASN A 100 -0.65 -16.55 -7.54
C ASN A 100 -1.75 -17.14 -8.44
N ASP A 101 -1.77 -18.47 -8.61
CA ASP A 101 -2.80 -19.17 -9.36
C ASP A 101 -4.19 -18.99 -8.75
N THR A 102 -4.32 -19.04 -7.42
CA THR A 102 -5.61 -18.78 -6.74
C THR A 102 -6.10 -17.36 -7.01
N VAL A 103 -5.21 -16.37 -6.99
CA VAL A 103 -5.58 -14.96 -7.28
C VAL A 103 -6.02 -14.81 -8.74
N LEU A 104 -5.29 -15.43 -9.67
CA LEU A 104 -5.61 -15.40 -11.11
C LEU A 104 -6.93 -16.10 -11.42
N ASP A 105 -7.20 -17.24 -10.79
CA ASP A 105 -8.44 -17.97 -10.95
C ASP A 105 -9.63 -17.22 -10.36
N PHE A 106 -9.45 -16.60 -9.18
CA PHE A 106 -10.45 -15.72 -8.58
C PHE A 106 -10.74 -14.53 -9.50
N ALA A 107 -9.70 -13.86 -10.02
CA ALA A 107 -9.84 -12.75 -10.95
C ALA A 107 -10.68 -13.13 -12.19
N LYS A 108 -10.36 -14.29 -12.80
CA LYS A 108 -11.10 -14.80 -13.96
C LYS A 108 -12.57 -15.11 -13.66
N ARG A 109 -12.87 -15.73 -12.51
CA ARG A 109 -14.26 -16.09 -12.14
C ARG A 109 -15.16 -14.88 -11.95
N HIS A 110 -14.59 -13.76 -11.52
CA HIS A 110 -15.33 -12.53 -11.22
C HIS A 110 -15.20 -11.46 -12.31
N ASP A 111 -14.59 -11.78 -13.46
CA ASP A 111 -14.29 -10.85 -14.56
C ASP A 111 -13.52 -9.60 -14.06
N LEU A 112 -12.60 -9.83 -13.13
CA LEU A 112 -11.75 -8.81 -12.52
C LEU A 112 -10.32 -8.93 -13.09
N SER A 113 -9.63 -7.81 -13.13
CA SER A 113 -8.21 -7.79 -13.46
C SER A 113 -7.39 -8.09 -12.20
N ALA A 114 -6.46 -9.03 -12.29
CA ALA A 114 -5.69 -9.53 -11.15
C ALA A 114 -4.84 -8.43 -10.47
N ASP A 115 -4.38 -7.43 -11.23
CA ASP A 115 -3.65 -6.26 -10.73
C ASP A 115 -4.50 -5.34 -9.84
N LYS A 116 -5.82 -5.44 -9.91
CA LYS A 116 -6.77 -4.68 -9.07
C LYS A 116 -7.20 -5.42 -7.81
N ILE A 117 -6.73 -6.65 -7.62
CA ILE A 117 -7.01 -7.44 -6.42
C ILE A 117 -5.87 -7.26 -5.44
N HIS A 118 -6.20 -6.83 -4.24
CA HIS A 118 -5.24 -6.63 -3.16
C HIS A 118 -5.67 -7.43 -1.93
N PHE A 119 -4.73 -7.77 -1.05
CA PHE A 119 -5.09 -8.33 0.24
C PHE A 119 -5.62 -7.23 1.18
N GLY A 120 -6.63 -7.56 1.95
CA GLY A 120 -7.18 -6.74 3.03
C GLY A 120 -7.49 -7.57 4.27
N VAL A 121 -8.03 -6.90 5.29
CA VAL A 121 -8.52 -7.55 6.51
C VAL A 121 -9.92 -7.05 6.80
N PHE A 122 -10.87 -7.96 6.96
CA PHE A 122 -12.24 -7.64 7.33
C PHE A 122 -12.71 -8.63 8.40
N GLU A 123 -13.29 -8.12 9.49
CA GLU A 123 -13.75 -8.94 10.63
C GLU A 123 -12.72 -9.98 11.11
N ASP A 124 -11.46 -9.54 11.24
CA ASP A 124 -10.33 -10.37 11.69
C ASP A 124 -10.04 -11.58 10.79
N LYS A 125 -10.35 -11.47 9.49
CA LYS A 125 -10.01 -12.44 8.44
C LYS A 125 -9.30 -11.79 7.27
N LEU A 126 -8.45 -12.56 6.59
CA LEU A 126 -7.79 -12.13 5.36
C LEU A 126 -8.81 -12.16 4.21
N VAL A 127 -8.89 -11.07 3.45
CA VAL A 127 -9.83 -10.92 2.34
C VAL A 127 -9.13 -10.48 1.06
N PHE A 128 -9.68 -10.88 -0.09
CA PHE A 128 -9.41 -10.23 -1.37
C PHE A 128 -10.25 -8.97 -1.47
N VAL A 129 -9.60 -7.85 -1.75
CA VAL A 129 -10.20 -6.55 -1.91
C VAL A 129 -10.13 -6.14 -3.37
N TYR A 130 -11.28 -5.81 -3.93
CA TYR A 130 -11.36 -5.14 -5.22
C TYR A 130 -12.03 -3.77 -5.04
N LYS A 131 -11.34 -2.74 -5.52
CA LYS A 131 -11.82 -1.37 -5.48
C LYS A 131 -11.78 -0.76 -6.88
N ASN A 132 -12.95 -0.30 -7.32
CA ASN A 132 -13.13 0.55 -8.48
C ASN A 132 -13.85 1.83 -8.03
N GLY A 133 -13.76 2.92 -8.78
CA GLY A 133 -14.20 4.26 -8.32
C GLY A 133 -15.64 4.32 -7.76
N SER A 134 -16.50 3.39 -8.15
CA SER A 134 -17.90 3.26 -7.70
C SER A 134 -18.21 1.95 -6.95
N LYS A 135 -17.21 1.13 -6.60
CA LYS A 135 -17.45 -0.19 -6.00
C LYS A 135 -16.28 -0.65 -5.15
N GLU A 136 -16.57 -1.08 -3.94
CA GLU A 136 -15.60 -1.69 -3.03
C GLU A 136 -16.18 -3.01 -2.52
N VAL A 137 -15.55 -4.13 -2.87
CA VAL A 137 -16.02 -5.48 -2.52
C VAL A 137 -14.90 -6.28 -1.89
N PHE A 138 -15.24 -7.03 -0.84
CA PHE A 138 -14.32 -7.92 -0.14
C PHE A 138 -14.83 -9.36 -0.25
N TYR A 139 -13.91 -10.27 -0.53
CA TYR A 139 -14.16 -11.71 -0.61
C TYR A 139 -13.25 -12.42 0.37
N ASP A 140 -13.78 -13.39 1.10
CA ASP A 140 -12.98 -14.22 2.00
C ASP A 140 -11.99 -15.07 1.20
N VAL A 141 -10.72 -15.12 1.63
CA VAL A 141 -9.66 -15.78 0.85
C VAL A 141 -9.84 -17.31 0.82
N ASP A 142 -10.41 -17.89 1.87
CA ASP A 142 -10.58 -19.35 1.99
C ASP A 142 -11.81 -19.84 1.24
N SER A 143 -12.95 -19.21 1.46
CA SER A 143 -14.25 -19.59 0.88
C SER A 143 -14.51 -18.98 -0.50
N LEU A 144 -13.82 -17.88 -0.84
CA LEU A 144 -14.08 -17.05 -2.02
C LEU A 144 -15.50 -16.45 -2.04
N GLU A 145 -16.19 -16.45 -0.91
CA GLU A 145 -17.52 -15.86 -0.77
C GLU A 145 -17.43 -14.35 -0.55
N LEU A 146 -18.42 -13.63 -1.05
CA LEU A 146 -18.56 -12.19 -0.83
C LEU A 146 -18.89 -11.94 0.63
N VAL A 147 -18.01 -11.23 1.36
CA VAL A 147 -18.23 -10.87 2.77
C VAL A 147 -18.62 -9.42 2.96
N TYR A 148 -18.33 -8.56 1.98
CA TYR A 148 -18.71 -7.16 2.02
C TYR A 148 -18.84 -6.57 0.62
N SER A 149 -19.81 -5.67 0.43
CA SER A 149 -19.97 -4.90 -0.80
C SER A 149 -20.51 -3.51 -0.49
N ARG A 150 -19.87 -2.51 -1.09
CA ARG A 150 -20.34 -1.12 -1.11
C ARG A 150 -20.36 -0.63 -2.54
N GLU A 151 -21.51 -0.11 -2.94
CA GLU A 151 -21.76 0.59 -4.21
C GLU A 151 -21.87 2.10 -3.95
#